data_AF-A0A7W0M882-F1
#
_entry.id   AF-A0A7W0M882-F1
#
_cell.length_a   1.000
_cell.length_b   1.000
_cell.length_c   1.000
_cell.angle_alpha   90.00
_cell.angle_beta   90.00
_cell.angle_gamma   90.00
#
_symmetry.space_group_name_H-M   'P 1'
#
loop_
_entity.id
_entity.type
_entity.pdbx_description
1 polymer ?
#
loop_
_entity_poly.entity_id
_entity_poly.type
_entity_poly.pdbx_seq_one_letter_code
_entity_poly.pdbx_strand_id
1 'polypeptide(L)'
;MIPDAISSAVRDDDDAAFEALLSNEDCCFAVDWREEDDEIVRSCETVLRTDRLSAEWQGEDLFVTFAGKRVQVPLTGTPADRHLTLLALNQALSPEFEVRMLYASVGSDTGVFVPLRAEAWTLLEQEAPDVVARRFHKLTQTPNTFTDVVPVPSKPRRRWWEFW
;
A
#
# COMPACT_ATOMS: atom_id res chain seq x y z
N MET A 1 -3.72 4.46 -15.75
CA MET A 1 -2.31 4.56 -16.23
C MET A 1 -1.44 4.03 -15.11
N ILE A 2 -0.46 3.17 -15.42
CA ILE A 2 0.53 2.71 -14.43
C ILE A 2 1.70 3.70 -14.50
N PRO A 3 2.14 4.32 -13.39
CA PRO A 3 3.32 5.18 -13.38
C PRO A 3 4.57 4.44 -13.85
N ASP A 4 5.46 5.13 -14.60
CA ASP A 4 6.67 4.53 -15.17
C ASP A 4 7.57 3.90 -14.10
N ALA A 5 7.71 4.55 -12.93
CA ALA A 5 8.49 4.00 -11.82
C ALA A 5 7.97 2.63 -11.34
N ILE A 6 6.65 2.47 -11.24
CA ILE A 6 6.02 1.20 -10.87
C ILE A 6 6.15 0.19 -12.02
N SER A 7 5.97 0.64 -13.26
CA SER A 7 6.14 -0.20 -14.45
C SER A 7 7.56 -0.78 -14.52
N SER A 8 8.61 0.02 -14.36
CA SER A 8 10.01 -0.45 -14.36
C SER A 8 10.32 -1.36 -13.19
N ALA A 9 9.81 -1.05 -12.00
CA ALA A 9 9.95 -1.96 -10.87
C ALA A 9 9.29 -3.33 -11.16
N VAL A 10 8.13 -3.39 -11.80
CA VAL A 10 7.45 -4.68 -11.97
C VAL A 10 7.89 -5.42 -13.24
N ARG A 11 7.88 -4.77 -14.39
CA ARG A 11 8.05 -5.42 -15.70
C ARG A 11 9.49 -5.78 -16.00
N ASP A 12 10.43 -4.96 -15.55
CA ASP A 12 11.85 -5.19 -15.77
C ASP A 12 12.48 -5.99 -14.61
N ASP A 13 11.71 -6.28 -13.56
CA ASP A 13 12.17 -6.83 -12.27
C ASP A 13 13.43 -6.09 -11.75
N ASP A 14 13.45 -4.75 -11.93
CA ASP A 14 14.58 -3.90 -11.57
C ASP A 14 14.56 -3.60 -10.06
N ASP A 15 15.56 -4.12 -9.34
CA ASP A 15 15.71 -3.91 -7.90
C ASP A 15 16.02 -2.43 -7.56
N ALA A 16 16.80 -1.73 -8.38
CA ALA A 16 17.11 -0.31 -8.13
C ALA A 16 15.87 0.57 -8.32
N ALA A 17 15.05 0.27 -9.33
CA ALA A 17 13.76 0.92 -9.52
C ALA A 17 12.80 0.64 -8.35
N PHE A 18 12.85 -0.56 -7.78
CA PHE A 18 12.05 -0.90 -6.59
C PHE A 18 12.43 -0.07 -5.37
N GLU A 19 13.72 -0.03 -5.04
CA GLU A 19 14.23 0.69 -3.88
C GLU A 19 13.94 2.19 -4.02
N ALA A 20 14.01 2.72 -5.24
CA ALA A 20 13.65 4.10 -5.53
C ALA A 20 12.17 4.43 -5.25
N LEU A 21 11.26 3.43 -5.25
CA LEU A 21 9.86 3.66 -4.87
C LEU A 21 9.70 4.03 -3.40
N LEU A 22 10.61 3.61 -2.51
CA LEU A 22 10.52 3.89 -1.08
C LEU A 22 10.49 5.39 -0.75
N SER A 23 11.05 6.22 -1.63
CA SER A 23 11.07 7.68 -1.50
C SER A 23 10.35 8.41 -2.64
N ASN A 24 9.56 7.69 -3.46
CA ASN A 24 8.85 8.28 -4.59
C ASN A 24 7.47 8.79 -4.18
N GLU A 25 7.40 10.06 -3.77
CA GLU A 25 6.17 10.71 -3.30
C GLU A 25 5.10 10.91 -4.40
N ASP A 26 5.47 10.77 -5.69
CA ASP A 26 4.49 10.83 -6.79
C ASP A 26 3.70 9.52 -6.93
N CYS A 27 4.23 8.40 -6.41
CA CYS A 27 3.64 7.07 -6.57
C CYS A 27 3.28 6.41 -5.23
N CYS A 28 3.86 6.88 -4.13
CA CYS A 28 3.84 6.23 -2.84
C CYS A 28 3.62 7.25 -1.72
N PHE A 29 3.09 6.78 -0.60
CA PHE A 29 3.05 7.54 0.64
C PHE A 29 3.62 6.73 1.79
N ALA A 30 4.28 7.43 2.71
CA ALA A 30 4.87 6.85 3.91
C ALA A 30 3.90 6.98 5.10
N VAL A 31 3.95 6.03 6.02
CA VAL A 31 3.20 6.04 7.28
C VAL A 31 4.14 5.62 8.41
N ASP A 32 4.45 6.56 9.30
CA ASP A 32 5.16 6.27 10.55
C ASP A 32 4.23 5.53 11.52
N TRP A 33 4.78 4.73 12.43
CA TRP A 33 3.98 4.05 13.47
C TRP A 33 3.24 5.01 14.43
N ARG A 34 3.71 6.27 14.51
CA ARG A 34 3.11 7.39 15.24
C ARG A 34 2.30 8.35 14.35
N GLU A 35 2.09 8.01 13.07
CA GLU A 35 1.30 8.84 12.17
C GLU A 35 -0.12 9.05 12.72
N GLU A 36 -0.69 10.23 12.50
CA GLU A 36 -2.09 10.46 12.87
C GLU A 36 -3.01 9.80 11.83
N ASP A 37 -4.07 9.14 12.29
CA ASP A 37 -4.90 8.30 11.43
C ASP A 37 -5.58 9.10 10.28
N ASP A 38 -5.95 10.37 10.47
CA ASP A 38 -6.47 11.20 9.38
C ASP A 38 -5.39 11.67 8.38
N GLU A 39 -4.13 11.77 8.81
CA GLU A 39 -3.00 12.13 7.93
C GLU A 39 -2.62 11.00 6.98
N ILE A 40 -2.82 9.74 7.38
CA ILE A 40 -2.66 8.58 6.48
C ILE A 40 -3.55 8.73 5.24
N VAL A 41 -4.79 9.17 5.44
CA VAL A 41 -5.78 9.36 4.36
C VAL A 41 -5.40 10.56 3.48
N ARG A 42 -4.95 11.67 4.08
CA ARG A 42 -4.47 12.86 3.33
C ARG A 42 -3.23 12.55 2.50
N SER A 43 -2.33 11.75 3.04
CA SER A 43 -1.12 11.29 2.34
C SER A 43 -1.48 10.44 1.12
N CYS A 44 -2.42 9.49 1.27
CA CYS A 44 -2.94 8.73 0.13
C CYS A 44 -3.58 9.62 -0.93
N GLU A 45 -4.38 10.62 -0.53
CA GLU A 45 -5.02 11.55 -1.47
C GLU A 45 -4.01 12.44 -2.21
N THR A 46 -2.89 12.80 -1.57
CA THR A 46 -1.81 13.57 -2.22
C THR A 46 -1.19 12.81 -3.40
N VAL A 47 -1.15 11.48 -3.33
CA VAL A 47 -0.71 10.60 -4.41
C VAL A 47 -1.80 10.42 -5.45
N LEU A 48 -3.04 10.15 -5.01
CA LEU A 48 -4.16 9.84 -5.92
C LEU A 48 -4.70 11.07 -6.67
N ARG A 49 -4.65 12.26 -6.05
CA ARG A 49 -5.08 13.56 -6.59
C ARG A 49 -6.48 13.49 -7.21
N THR A 50 -7.44 12.93 -6.47
CA THR A 50 -8.81 12.70 -6.94
C THR A 50 -9.77 13.83 -6.58
N ASP A 51 -9.42 14.64 -5.59
CA ASP A 51 -10.28 15.58 -4.85
C ASP A 51 -11.55 14.93 -4.26
N ARG A 52 -11.53 13.60 -4.09
CA ARG A 52 -12.70 12.79 -3.68
C ARG A 52 -12.47 11.95 -2.43
N LEU A 53 -11.25 11.89 -1.91
CA LEU A 53 -10.88 11.17 -0.69
C LEU A 53 -10.67 12.15 0.48
N SER A 54 -11.28 11.88 1.62
CA SER A 54 -11.09 12.68 2.82
C SER A 54 -11.27 11.85 4.10
N ALA A 55 -10.74 12.37 5.20
CA ALA A 55 -10.97 11.87 6.54
C ALA A 55 -11.62 12.94 7.42
N GLU A 56 -12.56 12.54 8.27
CA GLU A 56 -13.29 13.44 9.17
C GLU A 56 -13.48 12.79 10.54
N TRP A 57 -13.16 13.55 11.59
CA TRP A 57 -13.46 13.22 12.98
C TRP A 57 -14.86 13.68 13.35
N GLN A 58 -15.67 12.78 13.93
CA GLN A 58 -16.97 13.10 14.52
C GLN A 58 -16.98 12.62 15.96
N GLY A 59 -16.63 13.54 16.88
CA GLY A 59 -16.33 13.16 18.26
C GLY A 59 -15.04 12.35 18.31
N GLU A 60 -15.12 11.13 18.83
CA GLU A 60 -13.98 10.20 18.92
C GLU A 60 -13.91 9.23 17.73
N ASP A 61 -14.89 9.28 16.82
CA ASP A 61 -14.94 8.39 15.66
C ASP A 61 -14.32 9.03 14.43
N LEU A 62 -13.41 8.30 13.77
CA LEU A 62 -12.82 8.68 12.49
C LEU A 62 -13.57 8.02 11.33
N PHE A 63 -13.83 8.79 10.27
CA PHE A 63 -14.45 8.30 9.05
C PHE A 63 -13.62 8.64 7.81
N VAL A 64 -13.43 7.64 6.95
CA VAL A 64 -12.86 7.81 5.61
C VAL A 64 -13.99 7.89 4.59
N THR A 65 -13.97 8.89 3.73
CA THR A 65 -14.94 9.06 2.65
C THR A 65 -14.25 9.11 1.31
N PHE A 66 -14.70 8.27 0.37
CA PHE A 66 -14.27 8.32 -1.03
C PHE A 66 -15.49 8.33 -1.95
N ALA A 67 -15.61 9.35 -2.80
CA ALA A 67 -16.68 9.46 -3.80
C ALA A 67 -18.11 9.21 -3.22
N GLY A 68 -18.36 9.69 -2.00
CA GLY A 68 -19.64 9.54 -1.28
C GLY A 68 -19.79 8.23 -0.48
N LYS A 69 -18.89 7.25 -0.66
CA LYS A 69 -18.82 6.06 0.19
C LYS A 69 -18.07 6.39 1.46
N ARG A 70 -18.72 6.20 2.61
CA ARG A 70 -18.19 6.51 3.94
C ARG A 70 -17.96 5.24 4.76
N VAL A 71 -16.79 5.13 5.38
CA VAL A 71 -16.35 3.97 6.17
C VAL A 71 -15.82 4.47 7.51
N GLN A 72 -16.33 3.92 8.62
CA GLN A 72 -15.80 4.21 9.95
C GLN A 72 -14.51 3.42 10.17
N VAL A 73 -13.51 4.07 10.76
CA VAL A 73 -12.30 3.39 11.22
C VAL A 73 -12.55 2.82 12.61
N PRO A 74 -12.38 1.50 12.83
CA PRO A 74 -12.62 0.88 14.13
C PRO A 74 -11.43 1.08 15.08
N LEU A 75 -11.16 2.33 15.46
CA LEU A 75 -10.02 2.70 16.29
C LEU A 75 -10.06 2.02 17.67
N THR A 76 -8.89 1.66 18.18
CA THR A 76 -8.70 0.97 19.47
C THR A 76 -7.88 1.79 20.47
N GLY A 77 -7.29 2.90 20.04
CA GLY A 77 -6.36 3.72 20.82
C GLY A 77 -4.97 3.09 20.93
N THR A 78 -4.56 2.26 19.97
CA THR A 78 -3.31 1.49 20.03
C THR A 78 -2.46 1.66 18.77
N PRO A 79 -1.17 1.25 18.78
CA PRO A 79 -0.33 1.22 17.58
C PRO A 79 -0.94 0.45 16.39
N ALA A 80 -1.88 -0.47 16.64
CA ALA A 80 -2.56 -1.22 15.61
C ALA A 80 -3.45 -0.35 14.71
N ASP A 81 -3.85 0.83 15.17
CA ASP A 81 -4.86 1.68 14.51
C ASP A 81 -4.43 2.15 13.12
N ARG A 82 -3.14 2.41 12.88
CA ARG A 82 -2.61 2.75 11.54
C ARG A 82 -3.00 1.71 10.50
N HIS A 83 -2.91 0.44 10.86
CA HIS A 83 -3.33 -0.65 9.98
C HIS A 83 -4.85 -0.69 9.81
N LEU A 84 -5.63 -0.46 10.87
CA LEU A 84 -7.09 -0.41 10.79
C LEU A 84 -7.57 0.75 9.89
N THR A 85 -6.88 1.89 9.95
CA THR A 85 -7.07 3.03 9.07
C THR A 85 -6.76 2.68 7.63
N LEU A 86 -5.63 2.02 7.35
CA LEU A 86 -5.30 1.55 6.01
C LEU A 86 -6.34 0.55 5.46
N LEU A 87 -6.88 -0.34 6.30
CA LEU A 87 -7.96 -1.25 5.90
C LEU A 87 -9.26 -0.51 5.57
N ALA A 88 -9.65 0.46 6.42
CA ALA A 88 -10.83 1.29 6.19
C ALA A 88 -10.68 2.17 4.93
N LEU A 89 -9.49 2.74 4.72
CA LEU A 89 -9.12 3.46 3.50
C LEU A 89 -9.25 2.58 2.26
N ASN A 90 -8.66 1.38 2.29
CA ASN A 90 -8.73 0.44 1.17
C ASN A 90 -10.17 0.00 0.90
N GLN A 91 -10.97 -0.18 1.96
CA GLN A 91 -12.40 -0.46 1.85
C GLN A 91 -13.14 0.71 1.20
N ALA A 92 -12.88 1.96 1.57
CA ALA A 92 -13.52 3.14 0.99
C ALA A 92 -13.18 3.30 -0.50
N LEU A 93 -11.92 3.10 -0.87
CA LEU A 93 -11.39 3.21 -2.23
C LEU A 93 -11.88 2.10 -3.18
N SER A 94 -12.19 0.92 -2.63
CA SER A 94 -12.71 -0.20 -3.42
C SER A 94 -14.10 0.11 -4.02
N PRO A 95 -14.35 -0.22 -5.30
CA PRO A 95 -13.51 -1.06 -6.18
C PRO A 95 -12.55 -0.27 -7.09
N GLU A 96 -12.52 1.07 -7.04
CA GLU A 96 -11.80 1.87 -8.03
C GLU A 96 -10.28 1.81 -7.82
N PHE A 97 -9.83 1.81 -6.57
CA PHE A 97 -8.42 1.76 -6.20
C PHE A 97 -8.16 0.67 -5.15
N GLU A 98 -6.91 0.24 -5.08
CA GLU A 98 -6.38 -0.64 -4.04
C GLU A 98 -5.02 -0.11 -3.57
N VAL A 99 -4.84 -0.06 -2.26
CA VAL A 99 -3.58 0.28 -1.58
C VAL A 99 -2.84 -1.00 -1.24
N ARG A 100 -1.54 -1.07 -1.56
CA ARG A 100 -0.65 -2.17 -1.19
C ARG A 100 0.63 -1.65 -0.57
N MET A 101 1.20 -2.38 0.37
CA MET A 101 2.47 -2.03 1.02
C MET A 101 3.66 -2.52 0.19
N LEU A 102 4.75 -1.75 0.13
CA LEU A 102 6.03 -2.21 -0.40
C LEU A 102 6.70 -3.15 0.60
N TYR A 103 7.00 -4.40 0.19
CA TYR A 103 7.67 -5.37 1.05
C TYR A 103 9.04 -4.89 1.55
N ALA A 104 9.73 -4.03 0.80
CA ALA A 104 11.00 -3.43 1.22
C ALA A 104 10.86 -2.53 2.47
N SER A 105 9.66 -2.03 2.78
CA SER A 105 9.39 -1.23 3.99
C SER A 105 8.99 -2.07 5.20
N VAL A 106 8.82 -3.39 5.06
CA VAL A 106 8.46 -4.27 6.18
C VAL A 106 9.56 -4.31 7.23
N GLY A 107 9.20 -4.09 8.49
CA GLY A 107 10.12 -4.08 9.62
C GLY A 107 10.85 -2.76 9.84
N SER A 108 10.61 -1.75 8.99
CA SER A 108 10.96 -0.36 9.26
C SER A 108 9.96 0.25 10.26
N ASP A 109 10.38 1.34 10.92
CA ASP A 109 9.51 2.24 11.69
C ASP A 109 8.51 3.01 10.81
N THR A 110 8.75 3.05 9.50
CA THR A 110 7.91 3.70 8.49
C THR A 110 7.52 2.70 7.39
N GLY A 111 6.22 2.46 7.23
CA GLY A 111 5.68 1.67 6.12
C GLY A 111 5.48 2.52 4.88
N VAL A 112 5.72 1.98 3.68
CA VAL A 112 5.49 2.67 2.40
C VAL A 112 4.41 1.97 1.61
N PHE A 113 3.43 2.74 1.14
CA PHE A 113 2.21 2.25 0.51
C PHE A 113 1.99 2.85 -0.87
N VAL A 114 1.42 2.05 -1.76
CA VAL A 114 1.19 2.38 -3.16
C VAL A 114 -0.30 2.30 -3.44
N PRO A 115 -0.98 3.45 -3.60
CA PRO A 115 -2.36 3.49 -4.07
C PRO A 115 -2.36 3.43 -5.60
N LEU A 116 -3.05 2.45 -6.18
CA LEU A 116 -3.23 2.34 -7.63
C LEU A 116 -4.64 1.93 -7.99
N ARG A 117 -5.03 2.23 -9.23
CA ARG A 117 -6.28 1.72 -9.79
C ARG A 117 -6.31 0.20 -9.74
N ALA A 118 -7.46 -0.37 -9.40
CA ALA A 118 -7.61 -1.82 -9.35
C ALA A 118 -7.34 -2.49 -10.71
N GLU A 119 -7.67 -1.82 -11.82
CA GLU A 119 -7.38 -2.33 -13.16
C GLU A 119 -5.86 -2.33 -13.47
N ALA A 120 -5.12 -1.35 -12.92
CA ALA A 120 -3.67 -1.29 -13.06
C ALA A 120 -2.99 -2.44 -12.30
N TRP A 121 -3.43 -2.72 -11.07
CA TRP A 121 -2.98 -3.91 -10.34
C TRP A 121 -3.26 -5.20 -11.09
N THR A 122 -4.47 -5.33 -11.63
CA THR A 122 -4.87 -6.51 -12.42
C THR A 122 -3.93 -6.72 -13.61
N LEU A 123 -3.58 -5.65 -14.33
CA LEU A 123 -2.66 -5.73 -15.46
C LEU A 123 -1.25 -6.16 -15.01
N LEU A 124 -0.72 -5.56 -13.95
CA LEU A 124 0.59 -5.93 -13.40
C LEU A 124 0.64 -7.39 -12.94
N GLU A 125 -0.43 -7.88 -12.30
CA GLU A 125 -0.55 -9.28 -11.88
C GLU A 125 -0.67 -10.24 -13.07
N GLN A 126 -1.27 -9.83 -14.19
CA GLN A 126 -1.31 -10.62 -15.42
C GLN A 126 0.05 -10.68 -16.13
N GLU A 127 0.81 -9.59 -16.10
CA GLU A 127 2.09 -9.48 -16.79
C GLU A 127 3.25 -10.09 -15.99
N ALA A 128 3.28 -9.90 -14.67
CA ALA A 128 4.38 -10.34 -13.80
C ALA A 128 3.90 -10.75 -12.40
N PRO A 129 3.08 -11.81 -12.27
CA PRO A 129 2.44 -12.21 -11.01
C PRO A 129 3.44 -12.45 -9.88
N ASP A 130 4.55 -13.16 -10.16
CA ASP A 130 5.58 -13.48 -9.17
C ASP A 130 6.33 -12.25 -8.67
N VAL A 131 6.55 -11.27 -9.56
CA VAL A 131 7.24 -10.02 -9.21
C VAL A 131 6.33 -9.16 -8.33
N VAL A 132 5.06 -9.01 -8.72
CA VAL A 132 4.07 -8.29 -7.91
C VAL A 132 3.94 -8.93 -6.53
N ALA A 133 3.77 -10.26 -6.46
CA ALA A 133 3.61 -10.98 -5.19
C ALA A 133 4.83 -10.85 -4.27
N ARG A 134 6.05 -10.71 -4.82
CA ARG A 134 7.28 -10.55 -4.05
C ARG A 134 7.55 -9.10 -3.61
N ARG A 135 7.03 -8.12 -4.33
CA ARG A 135 7.31 -6.69 -4.12
C ARG A 135 6.20 -5.98 -3.34
N PHE A 136 4.96 -6.43 -3.45
CA PHE A 136 3.81 -5.77 -2.85
C PHE A 136 3.01 -6.71 -1.95
N HIS A 137 2.72 -6.23 -0.74
CA HIS A 137 1.85 -6.89 0.21
C HIS A 137 0.42 -6.32 0.13
N LYS A 138 -0.56 -7.19 -0.13
CA LYS A 138 -1.97 -6.84 -0.04
C LYS A 138 -2.36 -6.68 1.42
N LEU A 139 -3.05 -5.59 1.75
CA LEU A 139 -3.56 -5.37 3.09
C LEU A 139 -4.70 -6.35 3.38
N THR A 140 -4.54 -7.14 4.44
CA THR A 140 -5.52 -8.10 4.95
C THR A 140 -5.76 -7.82 6.44
N GLN A 141 -6.81 -8.39 7.05
CA GLN A 141 -7.08 -8.16 8.48
C GLN A 141 -5.92 -8.57 9.39
N THR A 142 -5.16 -9.59 8.98
CA THR A 142 -3.92 -10.01 9.61
C THR A 142 -2.92 -10.42 8.53
N PRO A 143 -1.60 -10.25 8.74
CA PRO A 143 -0.98 -9.60 9.90
C PRO A 143 -1.19 -8.08 9.91
N ASN A 144 -1.19 -7.49 11.10
CA ASN A 144 -1.09 -6.04 11.23
C ASN A 144 0.31 -5.58 10.80
N THR A 145 0.38 -4.69 9.81
CA THR A 145 1.64 -4.24 9.20
C THR A 145 2.57 -3.47 10.14
N PHE A 146 2.09 -3.02 11.30
CA PHE A 146 2.87 -2.26 12.29
C PHE A 146 3.15 -3.02 13.59
N THR A 147 2.32 -4.00 13.95
CA THR A 147 2.46 -4.71 15.24
C THR A 147 2.84 -6.18 15.10
N ASP A 148 2.66 -6.77 13.92
CA ASP A 148 2.87 -8.19 13.68
C ASP A 148 4.04 -8.44 12.73
N VAL A 149 4.53 -9.68 12.70
CA VAL A 149 5.51 -10.11 11.70
C VAL A 149 4.81 -10.35 10.38
N VAL A 150 5.12 -9.54 9.37
CA VAL A 150 4.65 -9.74 8.00
C VAL A 150 5.57 -10.74 7.27
N PRO A 151 5.05 -11.87 6.75
CA PRO A 151 5.87 -12.83 6.03
C PRO A 151 6.31 -12.25 4.67
N VAL A 152 7.61 -12.01 4.53
CA VAL A 152 8.22 -11.51 3.28
C VAL A 152 8.52 -12.69 2.35
N PRO A 153 8.04 -12.68 1.09
CA PRO A 153 8.35 -13.72 0.11
C PRO A 153 9.84 -13.73 -0.25
N SER A 154 10.44 -14.92 -0.31
CA SER A 154 11.82 -15.07 -0.77
C SER A 154 11.92 -15.07 -2.30
N LYS A 155 13.01 -14.52 -2.87
CA LYS A 155 13.31 -14.73 -4.30
C LYS A 155 13.45 -16.23 -4.55
N PRO A 156 12.77 -16.81 -5.57
CA PRO A 156 12.98 -18.20 -5.93
C PRO A 156 14.46 -18.41 -6.26
N ARG A 157 15.08 -19.42 -5.65
CA ARG A 157 16.46 -19.80 -5.96
C ARG A 157 16.49 -20.27 -7.42
N ARG A 158 17.15 -19.49 -8.30
CA ARG A 158 17.44 -19.94 -9.66
C ARG A 158 18.17 -21.27 -9.60
N ARG A 159 17.73 -22.23 -10.39
CA ARG A 159 18.29 -23.57 -10.35
C ARG A 159 19.61 -23.56 -11.14
N TRP A 160 20.64 -24.22 -10.61
CA TRP A 160 22.01 -24.15 -11.12
C TRP A 160 22.20 -24.58 -12.58
N TRP A 161 21.20 -25.24 -13.18
CA TRP A 161 21.19 -25.64 -14.59
C TRP A 161 20.54 -24.65 -15.56
N GLU A 162 19.95 -23.54 -15.08
CA GLU A 162 19.39 -22.49 -15.95
C GLU A 162 20.46 -21.53 -16.50
N PHE A 163 21.73 -21.79 -16.18
CA PHE A 163 22.91 -21.02 -16.59
C PHE A 163 23.83 -21.79 -17.56
N TRP A 164 23.36 -22.94 -18.10
CA TRP A 164 24.09 -23.79 -19.06
C TRP A 164 23.20 -24.23 -20.21
#